data_AF-A0A212FD72-F1
#
_entry.id   AF-A0A212FD72-F1
#
_cell.length_a   1.000
_cell.length_b   1.000
_cell.length_c   1.000
_cell.angle_alpha   90.00
_cell.angle_beta   90.00
_cell.angle_gamma   90.00
#
_symmetry.space_group_name_H-M   'P 1'
#
loop_
_entity.id
_entity.type
_entity.pdbx_description
1 polymer ?
#
loop_
_entity_poly.entity_id
_entity_poly.type
_entity_poly.pdbx_seq_one_letter_code
_entity_poly.pdbx_strand_id
1 'polypeptide(L)'
;MMEGVGARVIRGPDWKWGKQDGGEGHVGTVRNFVSPEEVVVVWDNGTAANYRCLGAYDLRILDSAPTGVKHEGTMCDTCRQQPIAGIRWKCAECINYDLCSVCYHGDKHHLRHKFYRISAPGAQRCLMEPRRKSKKQAVRGIFPGARVVRGVDWQWEDQDGGNGRRGKVNEIQDWSAASPRSAAYVVWDNGAKNLYRVGFEGIADLKVLNDAKGQNVYKEHLPLLGESGPGRTGPHGFQVGDQVNIDLDLEIVQSLQHGHGGWTDGMFECLSSTGTVIGIDEDHDILVGYRSGIRWTFNPAVLTKVCSGGMSASTSAEGSSGGGFAVGDLVQVCADQQRVKAMQRGHGEWAEAMAP
;
A
#
# COMPACT_ATOMS: atom_id res chain seq x y z
N MET A 1 14.86 8.37 -10.54
CA MET A 1 15.08 7.33 -9.52
C MET A 1 13.89 6.38 -9.62
N MET A 2 14.08 5.09 -9.89
CA MET A 2 12.93 4.18 -9.98
C MET A 2 12.34 3.99 -8.57
N GLU A 3 11.06 4.31 -8.43
CA GLU A 3 10.33 4.23 -7.17
C GLU A 3 10.37 2.79 -6.63
N GLY A 4 10.75 2.61 -5.37
CA GLY A 4 10.64 1.32 -4.68
C GLY A 4 11.95 0.66 -4.24
N VAL A 5 13.13 1.28 -4.46
CA VAL A 5 14.38 0.80 -3.85
C VAL A 5 14.25 0.77 -2.33
N GLY A 6 14.64 -0.36 -1.73
CA GLY A 6 14.47 -0.63 -0.31
C GLY A 6 13.19 -1.36 0.08
N ALA A 7 12.23 -1.49 -0.84
CA ALA A 7 10.99 -2.21 -0.56
C ALA A 7 11.29 -3.64 -0.10
N ARG A 8 10.56 -4.08 0.93
CA ARG A 8 10.62 -5.45 1.45
C ARG A 8 9.61 -6.28 0.67
N VAL A 9 10.05 -7.40 0.12
CA VAL A 9 9.27 -8.20 -0.83
C VAL A 9 9.20 -9.68 -0.45
N ILE A 10 8.17 -10.35 -0.94
CA ILE A 10 8.04 -11.82 -0.93
C ILE A 10 7.73 -12.29 -2.36
N ARG A 11 7.81 -13.61 -2.62
CA ARG A 11 7.46 -14.15 -3.93
C ARG A 11 6.02 -13.81 -4.38
N GLY A 12 5.89 -13.50 -5.66
CA GLY A 12 4.65 -13.14 -6.36
C GLY A 12 3.96 -14.34 -7.02
N PRO A 13 2.89 -14.07 -7.79
CA PRO A 13 2.07 -15.09 -8.44
C PRO A 13 2.81 -15.86 -9.55
N ASP A 14 3.69 -15.20 -10.31
CA ASP A 14 4.35 -15.81 -11.48
C ASP A 14 5.71 -16.45 -11.15
N TRP A 15 6.00 -16.59 -9.85
CA TRP A 15 7.24 -17.14 -9.34
C TRP A 15 7.50 -18.55 -9.85
N LYS A 16 8.63 -18.73 -10.55
CA LYS A 16 9.09 -20.02 -11.07
C LYS A 16 10.50 -20.41 -10.63
N TRP A 17 11.03 -19.73 -9.62
CA TRP A 17 12.45 -19.80 -9.23
C TRP A 17 12.72 -20.72 -8.02
N GLY A 18 11.88 -21.75 -7.85
CA GLY A 18 12.05 -22.75 -6.79
C GLY A 18 12.11 -22.14 -5.39
N LYS A 19 13.23 -22.37 -4.69
CA LYS A 19 13.50 -21.88 -3.32
C LYS A 19 14.63 -20.85 -3.26
N GLN A 20 14.89 -20.09 -4.32
CA GLN A 20 15.91 -19.03 -4.30
C GLN A 20 15.66 -18.00 -3.16
N ASP A 21 14.41 -17.70 -2.86
CA ASP A 21 13.98 -16.86 -1.74
C ASP A 21 14.08 -17.54 -0.35
N GLY A 22 14.30 -18.85 -0.28
CA GLY A 22 14.25 -19.64 0.94
C GLY A 22 12.93 -20.38 1.17
N GLY A 23 11.93 -20.18 0.30
CA GLY A 23 10.60 -20.78 0.43
C GLY A 23 9.51 -19.73 0.62
N GLU A 24 8.25 -20.16 0.51
CA GLU A 24 7.12 -19.24 0.57
C GLU A 24 7.08 -18.42 1.87
N GLY A 25 6.82 -17.11 1.74
CA GLY A 25 6.81 -16.16 2.86
C GLY A 25 8.19 -15.62 3.28
N HIS A 26 9.29 -16.10 2.69
CA HIS A 26 10.60 -15.51 2.98
C HIS A 26 10.74 -14.12 2.34
N VAL A 27 11.42 -13.23 3.07
CA VAL A 27 11.51 -11.81 2.73
C VAL A 27 12.84 -11.48 2.07
N GLY A 28 12.81 -10.54 1.14
CA GLY A 28 13.98 -9.94 0.52
C GLY A 28 13.88 -8.42 0.42
N THR A 29 14.97 -7.78 0.02
CA THR A 29 15.10 -6.34 -0.20
C THR A 29 15.24 -6.06 -1.68
N VAL A 30 14.43 -5.15 -2.23
CA VAL A 30 14.67 -4.57 -3.56
C VAL A 30 15.93 -3.71 -3.48
N ARG A 31 17.00 -4.16 -4.14
CA ARG A 31 18.30 -3.49 -4.15
C ARG A 31 18.32 -2.34 -5.15
N ASN A 32 17.95 -2.64 -6.39
CA ASN A 32 17.92 -1.69 -7.49
C ASN A 32 17.09 -2.27 -8.65
N PHE A 33 16.70 -1.41 -9.57
CA PHE A 33 16.10 -1.82 -10.84
C PHE A 33 17.17 -1.83 -11.92
N VAL A 34 17.22 -2.90 -12.71
CA VAL A 34 18.09 -3.00 -13.90
C VAL A 34 17.41 -2.28 -15.06
N SER A 35 16.09 -2.47 -15.16
CA SER A 35 15.24 -1.85 -16.16
C SER A 35 13.83 -1.65 -15.58
N PRO A 36 12.94 -0.98 -16.32
CA PRO A 36 11.51 -0.93 -16.02
C PRO A 36 10.84 -2.32 -15.82
N GLU A 37 11.42 -3.38 -16.37
CA GLU A 37 10.86 -4.74 -16.41
C GLU A 37 11.59 -5.73 -15.48
N GLU A 38 12.76 -5.35 -14.98
CA GLU A 38 13.68 -6.24 -14.27
C GLU A 38 14.26 -5.57 -13.01
N VAL A 39 14.18 -6.29 -11.89
CA VAL A 39 14.59 -5.81 -10.57
C VAL A 39 15.54 -6.79 -9.88
N VAL A 40 16.52 -6.26 -9.17
CA VAL A 40 17.46 -7.05 -8.34
C VAL A 40 16.93 -7.10 -6.91
N VAL A 41 16.83 -8.30 -6.36
CA VAL A 41 16.49 -8.54 -4.95
C VAL A 41 17.62 -9.24 -4.24
N VAL A 42 17.97 -8.77 -3.05
CA VAL A 42 18.79 -9.49 -2.08
C VAL A 42 17.86 -10.11 -1.05
N TRP A 43 17.68 -11.43 -1.11
CA TRP A 43 16.90 -12.17 -0.13
C TRP A 43 17.61 -12.17 1.23
N ASP A 44 16.83 -12.24 2.31
CA ASP A 44 17.36 -12.25 3.67
C ASP A 44 18.30 -13.45 3.93
N ASN A 45 18.15 -14.54 3.16
CA ASN A 45 19.06 -15.70 3.18
C ASN A 45 20.43 -15.43 2.50
N GLY A 46 20.62 -14.24 1.93
CA GLY A 46 21.84 -13.79 1.24
C GLY A 46 21.87 -14.05 -0.28
N THR A 47 20.87 -14.70 -0.85
CA THR A 47 20.78 -14.93 -2.30
C THR A 47 20.43 -13.62 -2.99
N ALA A 48 21.25 -13.18 -3.94
CA ALA A 48 20.97 -12.04 -4.81
C ALA A 48 20.63 -12.54 -6.22
N ALA A 49 19.54 -12.05 -6.80
CA ALA A 49 19.10 -12.44 -8.14
C ALA A 49 18.15 -11.41 -8.76
N ASN A 50 17.96 -11.52 -10.07
CA ASN A 50 17.06 -10.68 -10.85
C ASN A 50 15.68 -11.34 -11.00
N TYR A 51 14.64 -10.51 -11.07
CA TYR A 51 13.25 -10.94 -11.14
C TYR A 51 12.43 -10.04 -12.07
N ARG A 52 11.33 -10.58 -12.62
CA ARG A 52 10.42 -9.86 -13.51
C ARG A 52 9.44 -9.00 -12.70
N CYS A 53 9.26 -7.76 -13.12
CA CYS A 53 8.28 -6.83 -12.57
C CYS A 53 7.40 -6.15 -13.64
N LEU A 54 7.40 -6.66 -14.88
CA LEU A 54 6.47 -6.28 -15.93
C LEU A 54 6.04 -7.51 -16.74
N GLY A 55 4.75 -7.58 -17.08
CA GLY A 55 4.14 -8.69 -17.83
C GLY A 55 3.98 -9.97 -17.00
N ALA A 56 5.03 -10.40 -16.32
CA ALA A 56 5.01 -11.40 -15.26
C ALA A 56 5.56 -10.80 -13.97
N TYR A 57 4.92 -11.14 -12.85
CA TYR A 57 5.20 -10.54 -11.55
C TYR A 57 5.72 -11.59 -10.58
N ASP A 58 7.03 -11.65 -10.47
CA ASP A 58 7.71 -12.61 -9.59
C ASP A 58 7.66 -12.18 -8.11
N LEU A 59 7.21 -10.97 -7.79
CA LEU A 59 7.34 -10.37 -6.46
C LEU A 59 6.06 -9.63 -6.02
N ARG A 60 5.79 -9.67 -4.72
CA ARG A 60 4.80 -8.86 -4.00
C ARG A 60 5.50 -7.94 -3.01
N ILE A 61 5.02 -6.70 -2.89
CA ILE A 61 5.51 -5.74 -1.90
C ILE A 61 4.91 -6.09 -0.54
N LEU A 62 5.76 -6.51 0.40
CA LEU A 62 5.38 -6.78 1.78
C LEU A 62 5.31 -5.48 2.60
N ASP A 63 6.32 -4.63 2.47
CA ASP A 63 6.40 -3.34 3.14
C ASP A 63 7.19 -2.35 2.29
N SER A 64 6.58 -1.22 1.95
CA SER A 64 7.21 -0.12 1.21
C SER A 64 7.68 1.01 2.11
N ALA A 65 7.42 0.99 3.42
CA ALA A 65 7.90 2.08 4.29
C ALA A 65 9.42 2.32 4.26
N PRO A 66 10.28 1.29 4.09
CA PRO A 66 11.73 1.52 3.95
C PRO A 66 12.11 2.38 2.72
N THR A 67 11.24 2.49 1.72
CA THR A 67 11.46 3.36 0.55
C THR A 67 11.19 4.84 0.87
N GLY A 68 10.65 5.13 2.06
CA GLY A 68 10.22 6.46 2.49
C GLY A 68 8.86 6.91 1.97
N VAL A 69 8.11 6.04 1.28
CA VAL A 69 6.74 6.37 0.85
C VAL A 69 5.82 6.58 2.04
N LYS A 70 5.05 7.66 2.01
CA LYS A 70 4.12 8.06 3.07
C LYS A 70 2.92 8.79 2.51
N HIS A 71 1.78 8.67 3.19
CA HIS A 71 0.53 9.33 2.84
C HIS A 71 0.30 10.52 3.79
N GLU A 72 0.71 11.72 3.36
CA GLU A 72 0.52 12.94 4.15
C GLU A 72 -0.96 13.19 4.46
N GLY A 73 -1.22 13.78 5.63
CA GLY A 73 -2.59 14.02 6.08
C GLY A 73 -3.38 12.78 6.50
N THR A 74 -2.77 11.59 6.55
CA THR A 74 -3.44 10.36 6.98
C THR A 74 -2.93 9.87 8.33
N MET A 75 -3.80 9.19 9.09
CA MET A 75 -3.45 8.58 10.37
C MET A 75 -3.98 7.15 10.40
N CYS A 76 -3.19 6.22 10.91
CA CYS A 76 -3.72 4.90 11.23
C CYS A 76 -4.62 5.00 12.48
N ASP A 77 -5.92 4.73 12.33
CA ASP A 77 -6.91 4.88 13.41
C ASP A 77 -6.70 3.92 14.59
N THR A 78 -5.87 2.90 14.41
CA THR A 78 -5.56 1.95 15.49
C THR A 78 -4.28 2.31 16.23
N CYS A 79 -3.14 2.48 15.54
CA CYS A 79 -1.85 2.71 16.20
C CYS A 79 -1.42 4.18 16.22
N ARG A 80 -2.23 5.09 15.66
CA ARG A 80 -1.97 6.53 15.57
C ARG A 80 -0.70 6.90 14.79
N GLN A 81 -0.15 5.99 13.98
CA GLN A 81 0.94 6.32 13.08
C GLN A 81 0.50 7.42 12.12
N GLN A 82 1.23 8.53 12.10
CA GLN A 82 0.94 9.71 11.28
C GLN A 82 2.26 10.33 10.79
N PRO A 83 2.45 10.52 9.47
CA PRO A 83 1.61 9.97 8.40
C PRO A 83 1.70 8.43 8.33
N ILE A 84 0.75 7.78 7.63
CA ILE A 84 0.87 6.35 7.33
C ILE A 84 2.07 6.14 6.39
N ALA A 85 3.10 5.43 6.86
CA ALA A 85 4.27 5.06 6.06
C ALA A 85 4.11 3.67 5.43
N GLY A 86 4.43 3.57 4.15
CA GLY A 86 4.17 2.39 3.33
C GLY A 86 2.75 2.40 2.73
N ILE A 87 2.18 1.21 2.57
CA ILE A 87 0.83 1.02 1.98
C ILE A 87 -0.25 1.54 2.94
N ARG A 88 -1.15 2.39 2.43
CA ARG A 88 -2.38 2.83 3.11
C ARG A 88 -3.53 1.86 2.84
N TRP A 89 -4.25 1.48 3.90
CA TRP A 89 -5.42 0.61 3.83
C TRP A 89 -6.67 1.37 4.31
N LYS A 90 -7.43 1.92 3.37
CA LYS A 90 -8.67 2.68 3.65
C LYS A 90 -9.87 1.75 3.72
N CYS A 91 -10.63 1.75 4.81
CA CYS A 91 -11.87 0.98 4.89
C CYS A 91 -12.88 1.51 3.86
N ALA A 92 -13.43 0.61 3.04
CA ALA A 92 -14.41 0.99 2.00
C ALA A 92 -15.83 1.20 2.56
N GLU A 93 -16.06 0.78 3.81
CA GLU A 93 -17.37 0.76 4.46
C GLU A 93 -17.50 1.77 5.61
N CYS A 94 -16.39 2.42 5.99
CA CYS A 94 -16.38 3.40 7.08
C CYS A 94 -15.91 4.75 6.56
N ILE A 95 -16.55 5.81 7.05
CA ILE A 95 -16.14 7.18 6.76
C ILE A 95 -14.79 7.42 7.42
N ASN A 96 -13.83 7.92 6.63
CA ASN A 96 -12.49 8.31 7.04
C ASN A 96 -11.80 7.34 8.03
N TYR A 97 -11.74 6.05 7.69
CA TYR A 97 -11.05 5.04 8.51
C TYR A 97 -9.92 4.38 7.74
N ASP A 98 -8.71 4.46 8.27
CA ASP A 98 -7.46 4.08 7.66
C ASP A 98 -6.58 3.24 8.59
N LEU A 99 -5.90 2.25 8.02
CA LEU A 99 -4.92 1.42 8.71
C LEU A 99 -3.57 1.45 7.99
N CYS A 100 -2.48 1.40 8.75
CA CYS A 100 -1.16 1.04 8.23
C CYS A 100 -1.06 -0.48 8.01
N SER A 101 -0.06 -0.94 7.24
CA SER A 101 0.14 -2.38 6.96
C SER A 101 0.27 -3.25 8.22
N VAL A 102 0.92 -2.74 9.28
CA VAL A 102 1.06 -3.49 10.54
C VAL A 102 -0.30 -3.74 11.18
N CYS A 103 -1.18 -2.74 11.24
CA CYS A 103 -2.52 -2.90 11.79
C CYS A 103 -3.45 -3.69 10.88
N TYR A 104 -3.35 -3.49 9.56
CA TYR A 104 -4.15 -4.21 8.58
C TYR A 104 -3.88 -5.72 8.61
N HIS A 105 -2.61 -6.12 8.62
CA HIS A 105 -2.18 -7.52 8.74
C HIS A 105 -2.26 -8.04 10.19
N GLY A 106 -2.25 -7.16 11.18
CA GLY A 106 -2.49 -7.45 12.60
C GLY A 106 -3.97 -7.60 13.00
N ASP A 107 -4.86 -7.79 12.02
CA ASP A 107 -6.30 -8.04 12.23
C ASP A 107 -7.03 -6.96 13.02
N LYS A 108 -6.56 -5.71 12.93
CA LYS A 108 -7.25 -4.56 13.50
C LYS A 108 -8.43 -4.14 12.63
N HIS A 109 -9.44 -3.52 13.24
CA HIS A 109 -10.76 -3.23 12.64
C HIS A 109 -11.56 -4.48 12.22
N HIS A 110 -12.80 -4.27 11.81
CA HIS A 110 -13.71 -5.33 11.38
C HIS A 110 -13.15 -6.12 10.19
N LEU A 111 -12.93 -7.43 10.38
CA LEU A 111 -12.41 -8.34 9.33
C LEU A 111 -13.41 -8.60 8.20
N ARG A 112 -14.69 -8.24 8.40
CA ARG A 112 -15.74 -8.33 7.38
C ARG A 112 -15.72 -7.16 6.42
N HIS A 113 -15.15 -6.02 6.83
CA HIS A 113 -15.12 -4.84 5.99
C HIS A 113 -14.11 -5.02 4.87
N LYS A 114 -14.49 -4.63 3.65
CA LYS A 114 -13.58 -4.47 2.52
C LYS A 114 -12.71 -3.23 2.73
N PHE A 115 -11.52 -3.28 2.14
CA PHE A 115 -10.56 -2.19 2.20
C PHE A 115 -10.07 -1.85 0.80
N TYR A 116 -9.89 -0.56 0.54
CA TYR A 116 -9.07 -0.09 -0.55
C TYR A 116 -7.60 -0.15 -0.15
N ARG A 117 -6.79 -0.79 -1.00
CA ARG A 117 -5.34 -0.71 -0.96
C ARG A 117 -4.88 0.47 -1.79
N ILE A 118 -4.10 1.36 -1.20
CA ILE A 118 -3.48 2.51 -1.88
C ILE A 118 -1.97 2.40 -1.64
N SER A 119 -1.24 1.93 -2.66
CA SER A 119 0.16 1.49 -2.50
C SER A 119 1.15 2.65 -2.31
N ALA A 120 0.84 3.81 -2.86
CA ALA A 120 1.62 5.04 -2.82
C ALA A 120 0.70 6.26 -3.07
N PRO A 121 1.12 7.48 -2.74
CA PRO A 121 0.43 8.69 -3.19
C PRO A 121 0.22 8.68 -4.71
N GLY A 122 -0.96 9.13 -5.16
CA GLY A 122 -1.36 9.11 -6.58
C GLY A 122 -1.65 7.71 -7.16
N ALA A 123 -1.38 6.63 -6.43
CA ALA A 123 -1.74 5.29 -6.88
C ALA A 123 -3.26 5.09 -6.90
N GLN A 124 -3.74 4.35 -7.89
CA GLN A 124 -5.14 3.96 -7.99
C GLN A 124 -5.53 3.03 -6.84
N ARG A 125 -6.65 3.35 -6.17
CA ARG A 125 -7.16 2.52 -5.07
C ARG A 125 -7.67 1.16 -5.56
N CYS A 126 -7.23 0.05 -4.99
CA CYS A 126 -7.69 -1.29 -5.38
C CYS A 126 -8.57 -1.91 -4.28
N LEU A 127 -9.81 -2.30 -4.60
CA LEU A 127 -10.74 -2.89 -3.61
C LEU A 127 -10.35 -4.34 -3.31
N MET A 128 -10.06 -4.62 -2.05
CA MET A 128 -9.67 -5.94 -1.55
C MET A 128 -10.88 -6.73 -1.04
N GLU A 129 -10.78 -8.06 -1.14
CA GLU A 129 -11.74 -8.95 -0.50
C GLU A 129 -11.65 -8.87 1.04
N PRO A 130 -12.75 -9.18 1.77
CA PRO A 130 -12.76 -9.13 3.22
C PRO A 130 -11.72 -10.06 3.84
N ARG A 131 -10.90 -9.52 4.74
CA ARG A 131 -9.84 -10.24 5.46
C ARG A 131 -10.33 -11.54 6.13
N ARG A 132 -11.57 -11.57 6.63
CA ARG A 132 -12.19 -12.77 7.25
C ARG A 132 -12.19 -14.00 6.32
N LYS A 133 -12.29 -13.79 5.00
CA LYS A 133 -12.32 -14.87 4.00
C LYS A 133 -10.95 -15.16 3.39
N SER A 134 -9.96 -14.32 3.67
CA SER A 134 -8.64 -14.37 3.04
C SER A 134 -7.66 -15.18 3.87
N LYS A 135 -6.79 -15.92 3.19
CA LYS A 135 -5.75 -16.72 3.86
C LYS A 135 -4.60 -15.84 4.32
N LYS A 136 -4.10 -16.10 5.53
CA LYS A 136 -2.88 -15.48 6.04
C LYS A 136 -1.67 -16.38 5.80
N GLN A 137 -0.54 -15.76 5.54
CA GLN A 137 0.77 -16.40 5.41
C GLN A 137 1.73 -15.81 6.43
N ALA A 138 2.48 -16.67 7.12
CA ALA A 138 3.58 -16.21 7.97
C ALA A 138 4.76 -15.77 7.10
N VAL A 139 5.31 -14.58 7.37
CA VAL A 139 6.57 -14.16 6.74
C VAL A 139 7.77 -14.58 7.59
N ARG A 140 8.93 -14.77 6.95
CA ARG A 140 10.16 -15.26 7.59
C ARG A 140 11.39 -14.53 7.05
N GLY A 141 12.39 -14.28 7.89
CA GLY A 141 13.60 -13.57 7.49
C GLY A 141 14.30 -12.88 8.66
N ILE A 142 14.81 -11.68 8.41
CA ILE A 142 15.44 -10.81 9.40
C ILE A 142 14.34 -10.13 10.23
N PHE A 143 13.95 -10.81 11.30
CA PHE A 143 12.98 -10.34 12.30
C PHE A 143 13.53 -10.58 13.72
N PRO A 144 12.91 -10.01 14.79
CA PRO A 144 13.34 -10.26 16.16
C PRO A 144 13.48 -11.76 16.45
N GLY A 145 14.65 -12.17 16.92
CA GLY A 145 15.02 -13.56 17.16
C GLY A 145 15.85 -14.22 16.06
N ALA A 146 15.96 -13.63 14.86
CA ALA A 146 16.74 -14.20 13.77
C ALA A 146 18.23 -14.25 14.13
N ARG A 147 18.93 -15.30 13.68
CA ARG A 147 20.38 -15.41 13.79
C ARG A 147 21.01 -14.96 12.48
N VAL A 148 21.94 -14.02 12.57
CA VAL A 148 22.49 -13.32 11.41
C VAL A 148 24.02 -13.31 11.42
N VAL A 149 24.58 -13.08 10.24
CA VAL A 149 25.98 -12.72 9.96
C VAL A 149 25.99 -11.45 9.12
N ARG A 150 27.17 -10.85 8.91
CA ARG A 150 27.31 -9.75 7.95
C ARG A 150 26.82 -10.15 6.54
N GLY A 151 26.11 -9.22 5.91
CA GLY A 151 25.53 -9.33 4.58
C GLY A 151 26.46 -8.82 3.48
N VAL A 152 25.90 -8.67 2.28
CA VAL A 152 26.67 -8.32 1.07
C VAL A 152 27.16 -6.86 1.06
N ASP A 153 26.45 -5.97 1.75
CA ASP A 153 26.76 -4.53 1.78
C ASP A 153 27.47 -4.07 3.07
N TRP A 154 27.96 -5.03 3.85
CA TRP A 154 28.60 -4.74 5.13
C TRP A 154 29.79 -3.79 4.95
N GLN A 155 29.75 -2.69 5.70
CA GLN A 155 30.79 -1.64 5.70
C GLN A 155 31.18 -1.22 7.13
N TRP A 156 30.95 -2.10 8.11
CA TRP A 156 31.02 -1.77 9.54
C TRP A 156 32.22 -2.40 10.24
N GLU A 157 33.34 -2.52 9.51
CA GLU A 157 34.59 -3.13 10.01
C GLU A 157 34.34 -4.49 10.67
N ASP A 158 34.99 -4.80 11.79
CA ASP A 158 34.79 -6.02 12.57
C ASP A 158 33.94 -5.78 13.82
N GLN A 159 32.92 -4.92 13.74
CA GLN A 159 31.96 -4.73 14.84
C GLN A 159 31.24 -6.04 15.24
N ASP A 160 31.06 -6.97 14.29
CA ASP A 160 30.56 -8.32 14.53
C ASP A 160 31.62 -9.29 15.10
N GLY A 161 32.87 -8.84 15.22
CA GLY A 161 34.03 -9.64 15.64
C GLY A 161 34.71 -10.41 14.51
N GLY A 162 34.43 -10.08 13.25
CA GLY A 162 35.03 -10.70 12.07
C GLY A 162 34.03 -11.46 11.21
N ASN A 163 34.37 -11.66 9.93
CA ASN A 163 33.48 -12.30 8.98
C ASN A 163 33.02 -13.71 9.43
N GLY A 164 31.72 -13.98 9.33
CA GLY A 164 31.10 -15.24 9.74
C GLY A 164 30.75 -15.33 11.23
N ARG A 165 31.10 -14.32 12.05
CA ARG A 165 30.62 -14.22 13.42
C ARG A 165 29.14 -13.89 13.46
N ARG A 166 28.47 -14.39 14.49
CA ARG A 166 27.01 -14.47 14.55
C ARG A 166 26.46 -13.46 15.53
N GLY A 167 25.27 -12.97 15.22
CA GLY A 167 24.48 -12.12 16.10
C GLY A 167 23.02 -12.55 16.13
N LYS A 168 22.28 -11.98 17.06
CA LYS A 168 20.83 -12.11 17.18
C LYS A 168 20.19 -10.76 16.90
N VAL A 169 19.23 -10.74 15.99
CA VAL A 169 18.36 -9.57 15.80
C VAL A 169 17.48 -9.42 17.04
N ASN A 170 17.57 -8.29 17.70
CA ASN A 170 16.75 -7.97 18.87
C ASN A 170 15.46 -7.26 18.45
N GLU A 171 15.56 -6.31 17.53
CA GLU A 171 14.44 -5.45 17.13
C GLU A 171 14.61 -4.96 15.68
N ILE A 172 13.49 -4.67 15.01
CA ILE A 172 13.45 -3.93 13.75
C ILE A 172 13.14 -2.48 14.08
N GLN A 173 13.97 -1.57 13.60
CA GLN A 173 13.89 -0.15 13.90
C GLN A 173 13.95 0.67 12.60
N ASP A 174 13.74 1.97 12.75
CA ASP A 174 13.85 2.93 11.67
C ASP A 174 15.32 3.31 11.53
N TRP A 175 15.89 3.25 10.32
CA TRP A 175 17.23 3.81 10.09
C TRP A 175 17.21 5.34 10.23
N SER A 176 16.13 5.94 9.75
CA SER A 176 15.83 7.37 9.90
C SER A 176 14.33 7.57 9.96
N ALA A 177 13.87 8.73 10.45
CA ALA A 177 12.45 9.08 10.45
C ALA A 177 11.83 9.08 9.02
N ALA A 178 12.66 9.30 8.00
CA ALA A 178 12.23 9.28 6.60
C ALA A 178 12.19 7.87 5.99
N SER A 179 12.75 6.85 6.65
CA SER A 179 12.74 5.46 6.19
C SER A 179 12.44 4.52 7.36
N PRO A 180 11.15 4.34 7.70
CA PRO A 180 10.77 3.47 8.80
C PRO A 180 11.00 1.99 8.50
N ARG A 181 11.23 1.19 9.56
CA ARG A 181 11.38 -0.28 9.53
C ARG A 181 12.44 -0.78 8.55
N SER A 182 13.51 0.00 8.40
CA SER A 182 14.56 -0.19 7.39
C SER A 182 15.91 -0.62 8.00
N ALA A 183 15.91 -0.93 9.31
CA ALA A 183 17.10 -1.32 10.05
C ALA A 183 16.81 -2.42 11.08
N ALA A 184 17.85 -3.13 11.49
CA ALA A 184 17.79 -4.16 12.52
C ALA A 184 18.85 -3.91 13.59
N TYR A 185 18.42 -3.86 14.86
CA TYR A 185 19.34 -3.78 16.00
C TYR A 185 19.82 -5.18 16.35
N VAL A 186 21.13 -5.42 16.26
CA VAL A 186 21.75 -6.73 16.44
C VAL A 186 22.61 -6.74 17.71
N VAL A 187 22.48 -7.81 18.48
CA VAL A 187 23.40 -8.16 19.57
C VAL A 187 24.27 -9.31 19.08
N TRP A 188 25.56 -9.04 18.87
CA TRP A 188 26.56 -10.01 18.43
C TRP A 188 26.98 -10.92 19.58
N ASP A 189 27.40 -12.15 19.27
CA ASP A 189 27.78 -13.15 20.26
C ASP A 189 29.03 -12.75 21.07
N ASN A 190 29.85 -11.85 20.54
CA ASN A 190 30.99 -11.26 21.25
C ASN A 190 30.57 -10.15 22.24
N GLY A 191 29.28 -9.83 22.34
CA GLY A 191 28.71 -8.79 23.20
C GLY A 191 28.57 -7.42 22.54
N ALA A 192 29.15 -7.20 21.36
CA ALA A 192 28.99 -5.96 20.61
C ALA A 192 27.54 -5.79 20.13
N LYS A 193 27.12 -4.53 19.95
CA LYS A 193 25.74 -4.21 19.56
C LYS A 193 25.75 -3.02 18.64
N ASN A 194 24.94 -3.06 17.58
CA ASN A 194 24.71 -1.88 16.75
C ASN A 194 23.43 -2.03 15.92
N LEU A 195 23.09 -0.95 15.22
CA LEU A 195 22.03 -0.89 14.23
C LEU A 195 22.60 -1.07 12.81
N TYR A 196 21.96 -1.90 12.00
CA TYR A 196 22.41 -2.24 10.64
C TYR A 196 21.28 -2.11 9.62
N ARG A 197 21.60 -1.77 8.37
CA ARG A 197 20.60 -1.52 7.31
C ARG A 197 19.99 -2.83 6.81
N VAL A 198 18.66 -2.84 6.74
CA VAL A 198 17.83 -3.91 6.20
C VAL A 198 16.70 -3.27 5.40
N GLY A 199 17.03 -2.84 4.18
CA GLY A 199 16.11 -2.13 3.29
C GLY A 199 16.38 -0.65 3.12
N PHE A 200 17.05 0.03 4.07
CA PHE A 200 17.42 1.43 3.88
C PHE A 200 18.27 1.59 2.60
N GLU A 201 17.80 2.41 1.65
CA GLU A 201 18.43 2.60 0.33
C GLU A 201 18.71 1.31 -0.46
N GLY A 202 17.93 0.24 -0.22
CA GLY A 202 18.13 -1.06 -0.89
C GLY A 202 19.29 -1.87 -0.32
N ILE A 203 19.84 -1.46 0.82
CA ILE A 203 21.02 -2.06 1.42
C ILE A 203 20.68 -3.27 2.31
N ALA A 204 21.49 -4.32 2.20
CA ALA A 204 21.42 -5.55 2.98
C ALA A 204 22.74 -5.78 3.74
N ASP A 205 22.88 -5.11 4.89
CA ASP A 205 24.04 -5.26 5.78
C ASP A 205 24.05 -6.60 6.51
N LEU A 206 22.93 -7.33 6.54
CA LEU A 206 22.78 -8.58 7.27
C LEU A 206 22.31 -9.72 6.37
N LYS A 207 22.75 -10.93 6.70
CA LYS A 207 22.31 -12.19 6.11
C LYS A 207 21.88 -13.15 7.21
N VAL A 208 20.77 -13.84 7.00
CA VAL A 208 20.22 -14.82 7.92
C VAL A 208 20.98 -16.15 7.84
N LEU A 209 21.28 -16.72 9.02
CA LEU A 209 21.63 -18.13 9.21
C LEU A 209 20.43 -18.96 9.69
N ASN A 210 19.67 -18.42 10.64
CA ASN A 210 18.40 -19.00 11.09
C ASN A 210 17.35 -17.90 11.08
N ASP A 211 16.37 -18.03 10.21
CA ASP A 211 15.32 -17.03 10.05
C ASP A 211 14.38 -17.04 11.26
N ALA A 212 13.81 -15.87 11.55
CA ALA A 212 12.73 -15.74 12.51
C ALA A 212 11.41 -15.49 11.79
N LYS A 213 10.33 -15.89 12.46
CA LYS A 213 8.97 -15.60 12.02
C LYS A 213 8.67 -14.12 12.27
N GLY A 214 8.24 -13.43 11.23
CA GLY A 214 7.67 -12.08 11.32
C GLY A 214 6.15 -12.11 11.52
N GLN A 215 5.48 -11.04 11.10
CA GLN A 215 4.02 -10.96 11.13
C GLN A 215 3.33 -11.92 10.15
N ASN A 216 2.08 -12.27 10.40
CA ASN A 216 1.27 -12.95 9.38
C ASN A 216 0.62 -11.91 8.47
N VAL A 217 0.66 -12.11 7.15
CA VAL A 217 0.11 -11.18 6.16
C VAL A 217 -0.95 -11.81 5.26
N TYR A 218 -1.83 -10.98 4.73
CA TYR A 218 -2.79 -11.38 3.69
C TYR A 218 -2.10 -11.31 2.34
N LYS A 219 -1.39 -12.39 1.94
CA LYS A 219 -0.51 -12.44 0.76
C LYS A 219 -1.19 -11.91 -0.51
N GLU A 220 -2.40 -12.36 -0.78
CA GLU A 220 -3.14 -11.98 -2.00
C GLU A 220 -3.59 -10.52 -2.00
N HIS A 221 -3.56 -9.85 -0.85
CA HIS A 221 -3.89 -8.43 -0.75
C HIS A 221 -2.66 -7.54 -1.00
N LEU A 222 -1.44 -8.08 -0.97
CA LEU A 222 -0.22 -7.31 -1.22
C LEU A 222 -0.12 -6.91 -2.70
N PRO A 223 0.34 -5.69 -3.02
CA PRO A 223 0.51 -5.25 -4.40
C PRO A 223 1.64 -6.02 -5.09
N LEU A 224 1.53 -6.18 -6.40
CA LEU A 224 2.62 -6.74 -7.20
C LEU A 224 3.70 -5.67 -7.35
N LEU A 225 4.97 -6.06 -7.27
CA LEU A 225 6.05 -5.12 -7.57
C LEU A 225 6.03 -4.84 -9.08
N GLY A 226 5.85 -3.57 -9.45
CA GLY A 226 5.71 -3.13 -10.85
C GLY A 226 4.28 -3.10 -11.38
N GLU A 227 3.26 -3.40 -10.56
CA GLU A 227 1.83 -3.33 -10.95
C GLU A 227 1.43 -1.95 -11.50
N SER A 228 1.98 -0.89 -10.91
CA SER A 228 1.70 0.50 -11.30
C SER A 228 2.37 0.92 -12.61
N GLY A 229 3.22 0.07 -13.19
CA GLY A 229 3.90 0.28 -14.45
C GLY A 229 4.97 1.39 -14.42
N PRO A 230 6.10 1.21 -15.11
CA PRO A 230 7.01 2.30 -15.41
C PRO A 230 6.40 3.18 -16.51
N GLY A 231 6.20 4.48 -16.23
CA GLY A 231 5.74 5.45 -17.24
C GLY A 231 4.23 5.65 -17.37
N ARG A 232 3.43 5.30 -16.34
CA ARG A 232 1.97 5.55 -16.30
C ARG A 232 1.51 6.63 -15.33
N THR A 233 2.42 7.49 -14.89
CA THR A 233 2.08 8.53 -13.94
C THR A 233 2.80 9.80 -14.32
N GLY A 234 2.07 10.86 -14.61
CA GLY A 234 2.63 12.20 -14.60
C GLY A 234 3.09 12.58 -13.18
N PRO A 235 3.43 13.86 -12.96
CA PRO A 235 3.84 14.36 -11.65
C PRO A 235 2.94 13.83 -10.52
N HIS A 236 3.56 13.28 -9.48
CA HIS A 236 2.89 12.73 -8.29
C HIS A 236 1.88 11.59 -8.50
N GLY A 237 1.92 10.85 -9.61
CA GLY A 237 0.99 9.75 -9.83
C GLY A 237 -0.21 10.10 -10.73
N PHE A 238 -0.36 11.38 -11.10
CA PHE A 238 -1.55 11.90 -11.77
C PHE A 238 -1.30 12.21 -13.25
N GLN A 239 -2.36 12.11 -14.04
CA GLN A 239 -2.39 12.55 -15.44
C GLN A 239 -3.76 13.13 -15.79
N VAL A 240 -3.79 13.96 -16.83
CA VAL A 240 -5.05 14.50 -17.37
C VAL A 240 -6.01 13.36 -17.71
N GLY A 241 -7.27 13.50 -17.28
CA GLY A 241 -8.34 12.51 -17.41
C GLY A 241 -8.54 11.61 -16.18
N ASP A 242 -7.60 11.58 -15.24
CA ASP A 242 -7.76 10.79 -14.01
C ASP A 242 -8.96 11.25 -13.19
N GLN A 243 -9.72 10.29 -12.65
CA GLN A 243 -10.80 10.56 -11.70
C GLN A 243 -10.23 10.56 -10.29
N VAL A 244 -10.58 11.58 -9.48
CA VAL A 244 -10.02 11.80 -8.15
C VAL A 244 -11.10 12.15 -7.13
N ASN A 245 -10.89 11.72 -5.89
CA ASN A 245 -11.69 12.08 -4.73
C ASN A 245 -10.81 12.71 -3.64
N ILE A 246 -11.44 13.43 -2.70
CA ILE A 246 -10.83 13.86 -1.46
C ILE A 246 -11.28 12.91 -0.35
N ASP A 247 -10.33 12.18 0.22
CA ASP A 247 -10.55 11.11 1.21
C ASP A 247 -9.92 11.46 2.58
N LEU A 248 -9.84 12.77 2.89
CA LEU A 248 -9.25 13.38 4.09
C LEU A 248 -10.25 14.31 4.80
N ASP A 249 -10.03 14.58 6.09
CA ASP A 249 -10.82 15.54 6.84
C ASP A 249 -10.59 16.98 6.36
N LEU A 250 -11.63 17.83 6.45
CA LEU A 250 -11.61 19.22 5.99
C LEU A 250 -10.42 20.01 6.55
N GLU A 251 -10.14 19.91 7.85
CA GLU A 251 -9.04 20.64 8.50
C GLU A 251 -7.68 20.27 7.89
N ILE A 252 -7.50 18.99 7.54
CA ILE A 252 -6.28 18.48 6.91
C ILE A 252 -6.18 19.01 5.47
N VAL A 253 -7.28 18.99 4.72
CA VAL A 253 -7.34 19.54 3.37
C VAL A 253 -6.96 21.03 3.38
N GLN A 254 -7.55 21.81 4.28
CA GLN A 254 -7.23 23.24 4.44
C GLN A 254 -5.75 23.47 4.75
N SER A 255 -5.16 22.67 5.64
CA SER A 255 -3.74 22.77 5.97
C SER A 255 -2.84 22.41 4.78
N LEU A 256 -3.16 21.36 4.02
CA LEU A 256 -2.35 20.93 2.86
C LEU A 256 -2.47 21.87 1.66
N GLN A 257 -3.57 22.62 1.56
CA GLN A 257 -3.79 23.60 0.50
C GLN A 257 -2.99 24.90 0.69
N HIS A 258 -2.33 25.12 1.83
CA HIS A 258 -1.51 26.31 2.02
C HIS A 258 -0.32 26.32 1.06
N GLY A 259 -0.24 27.34 0.20
CA GLY A 259 0.76 27.41 -0.87
C GLY A 259 0.39 26.65 -2.14
N HIS A 260 -0.78 26.01 -2.18
CA HIS A 260 -1.23 25.13 -3.26
C HIS A 260 -2.67 25.47 -3.70
N GLY A 261 -2.89 26.73 -4.14
CA GLY A 261 -4.22 27.25 -4.51
C GLY A 261 -5.12 27.69 -3.34
N GLY A 262 -4.83 27.26 -2.10
CA GLY A 262 -5.57 27.66 -0.91
C GLY A 262 -6.94 26.96 -0.78
N TRP A 263 -7.71 27.36 0.24
CA TRP A 263 -9.08 26.87 0.46
C TRP A 263 -10.08 28.03 0.44
N THR A 264 -11.22 27.82 -0.19
CA THR A 264 -12.37 28.74 -0.15
C THR A 264 -13.67 27.97 0.07
N ASP A 265 -14.72 28.63 0.56
CA ASP A 265 -16.03 27.99 0.81
C ASP A 265 -16.68 27.45 -0.48
N GLY A 266 -16.26 27.91 -1.65
CA GLY A 266 -16.71 27.32 -2.93
C GLY A 266 -16.24 25.86 -3.13
N MET A 267 -15.25 25.39 -2.36
CA MET A 267 -14.62 24.08 -2.53
C MET A 267 -15.34 22.96 -1.78
N PHE A 268 -16.37 23.24 -0.97
CA PHE A 268 -17.10 22.21 -0.22
C PHE A 268 -17.69 21.10 -1.11
N GLU A 269 -18.04 21.42 -2.37
CA GLU A 269 -18.51 20.41 -3.33
C GLU A 269 -17.48 19.28 -3.56
N CYS A 270 -16.20 19.61 -3.44
CA CYS A 270 -15.07 18.72 -3.73
C CYS A 270 -14.92 17.59 -2.69
N LEU A 271 -15.41 17.79 -1.47
CA LEU A 271 -15.30 16.81 -0.39
C LEU A 271 -16.22 15.60 -0.57
N SER A 272 -17.23 15.72 -1.43
CA SER A 272 -18.24 14.69 -1.66
C SER A 272 -18.42 14.30 -3.12
N SER A 273 -17.67 14.95 -4.02
CA SER A 273 -17.79 14.77 -5.46
C SER A 273 -16.50 14.22 -6.08
N THR A 274 -16.65 13.34 -7.06
CA THR A 274 -15.52 12.93 -7.91
C THR A 274 -15.21 14.02 -8.93
N GLY A 275 -13.96 14.47 -8.94
CA GLY A 275 -13.42 15.41 -9.90
C GLY A 275 -12.60 14.72 -11.00
N THR A 276 -12.36 15.44 -12.09
CA THR A 276 -11.48 14.99 -13.19
C THR A 276 -10.24 15.85 -13.25
N VAL A 277 -9.05 15.25 -13.27
CA VAL A 277 -7.80 15.99 -13.50
C VAL A 277 -7.83 16.55 -14.91
N ILE A 278 -7.74 17.87 -15.04
CA ILE A 278 -7.77 18.59 -16.33
C ILE A 278 -6.44 19.25 -16.67
N GLY A 279 -5.52 19.35 -15.70
CA GLY A 279 -4.19 19.91 -15.90
C GLY A 279 -3.28 19.65 -14.71
N ILE A 280 -1.99 19.86 -14.92
CA ILE A 280 -0.96 19.88 -13.89
C ILE A 280 -0.16 21.16 -14.16
N ASP A 281 0.02 22.01 -13.17
CA ASP A 281 0.71 23.29 -13.34
C ASP A 281 2.24 23.19 -13.18
N GLU A 282 2.91 24.34 -13.23
CA GLU A 282 4.38 24.45 -13.19
C GLU A 282 4.97 24.06 -11.83
N ASP A 283 4.20 24.25 -10.75
CA ASP A 283 4.59 23.89 -9.38
C ASP A 283 4.16 22.44 -9.03
N HIS A 284 3.64 21.71 -10.02
CA HIS A 284 3.15 20.33 -9.95
C HIS A 284 1.86 20.13 -9.13
N ASP A 285 1.09 21.20 -8.93
CA ASP A 285 -0.27 21.10 -8.38
C ASP A 285 -1.26 20.64 -9.43
N ILE A 286 -2.34 20.01 -8.94
CA ILE A 286 -3.29 19.29 -9.76
C ILE A 286 -4.53 20.15 -9.98
N LEU A 287 -4.78 20.53 -11.23
CA LEU A 287 -5.99 21.23 -11.62
C LEU A 287 -7.12 20.22 -11.87
N VAL A 288 -8.19 20.29 -11.08
CA VAL A 288 -9.33 19.37 -11.12
C VAL A 288 -10.60 20.11 -11.52
N GLY A 289 -11.29 19.60 -12.53
CA GLY A 289 -12.61 20.07 -12.97
C GLY A 289 -13.74 19.22 -12.40
N TYR A 290 -14.83 19.87 -12.01
CA TYR A 290 -16.04 19.23 -11.48
C TYR A 290 -17.23 19.39 -12.42
N ARG A 291 -18.29 18.59 -12.21
CA ARG A 291 -19.51 18.62 -13.04
C ARG A 291 -20.22 19.97 -13.01
N SER A 292 -20.04 20.74 -11.94
CA SER A 292 -20.50 22.14 -11.82
C SER A 292 -19.90 23.07 -12.87
N GLY A 293 -18.80 22.66 -13.53
CA GLY A 293 -18.00 23.48 -14.43
C GLY A 293 -16.90 24.25 -13.71
N ILE A 294 -16.89 24.23 -12.37
CA ILE A 294 -15.87 24.87 -11.54
C ILE A 294 -14.57 24.04 -11.57
N ARG A 295 -13.45 24.74 -11.47
CA ARG A 295 -12.11 24.16 -11.49
C ARG A 295 -11.34 24.64 -10.26
N TRP A 296 -10.62 23.73 -9.64
CA TRP A 296 -9.87 23.99 -8.43
C TRP A 296 -8.46 23.40 -8.54
N THR A 297 -7.47 24.10 -8.00
CA THR A 297 -6.09 23.64 -7.90
C THR A 297 -5.89 22.97 -6.55
N PHE A 298 -5.26 21.79 -6.54
CA PHE A 298 -5.03 21.00 -5.34
C PHE A 298 -3.57 20.60 -5.19
N ASN A 299 -3.09 20.63 -3.95
CA ASN A 299 -1.94 19.86 -3.53
C ASN A 299 -2.17 18.37 -3.87
N PRO A 300 -1.23 17.68 -4.54
CA PRO A 300 -1.38 16.28 -4.90
C PRO A 300 -1.70 15.34 -3.73
N ALA A 301 -1.24 15.65 -2.52
CA ALA A 301 -1.47 14.84 -1.31
C ALA A 301 -2.95 14.82 -0.87
N VAL A 302 -3.75 15.82 -1.26
CA VAL A 302 -5.18 15.90 -0.97
C VAL A 302 -5.98 14.88 -1.79
N LEU A 303 -5.48 14.51 -2.96
CA LEU A 303 -6.21 13.73 -3.95
C LEU A 303 -5.93 12.24 -3.84
N THR A 304 -6.98 11.44 -4.00
CA THR A 304 -6.89 9.98 -4.14
C THR A 304 -7.48 9.55 -5.48
N LYS A 305 -6.69 8.82 -6.27
CA LYS A 305 -7.09 8.35 -7.60
C LYS A 305 -8.10 7.21 -7.51
N VAL A 306 -9.19 7.33 -8.26
CA VAL A 306 -10.30 6.38 -8.31
C VAL A 306 -10.10 5.40 -9.47
N CYS A 307 -10.52 4.15 -9.30
CA CYS A 307 -10.63 3.22 -10.42
C CYS A 307 -11.69 3.69 -11.42
N SER A 308 -11.28 4.06 -12.63
CA SER A 308 -12.16 3.99 -13.79
C SER A 308 -12.52 2.51 -13.99
N GLY A 309 -13.80 2.15 -13.90
CA GLY A 309 -14.27 0.77 -14.02
C GLY A 309 -13.77 0.13 -15.32
N GLY A 310 -12.73 -0.69 -15.20
CA GLY A 310 -12.01 -1.22 -16.35
C GLY A 310 -10.89 -2.17 -15.94
N MET A 311 -11.20 -3.12 -15.05
CA MET A 311 -10.40 -4.35 -14.99
C MET A 311 -11.00 -5.31 -16.01
N SER A 312 -10.26 -5.53 -17.09
CA SER A 312 -10.45 -6.62 -18.02
C SER A 312 -10.40 -7.94 -17.24
N ALA A 313 -11.58 -8.42 -16.84
CA ALA A 313 -11.75 -9.80 -16.45
C ALA A 313 -11.64 -10.62 -17.73
N SER A 314 -10.55 -11.38 -17.86
CA SER A 314 -10.46 -12.48 -18.80
C SER A 314 -11.62 -13.44 -18.53
N THR A 315 -12.31 -13.76 -19.61
CA THR A 315 -13.55 -14.52 -19.70
C THR A 315 -13.40 -15.96 -19.18
N SER A 316 -14.31 -16.38 -18.30
CA SER A 316 -15.13 -17.58 -18.52
C SER A 316 -16.21 -17.77 -17.45
N ALA A 317 -17.44 -17.91 -17.95
CA ALA A 317 -18.62 -18.58 -17.38
C ALA A 317 -19.37 -17.98 -16.17
N GLU A 318 -20.54 -17.42 -16.53
CA GLU A 318 -21.86 -17.61 -15.91
C GLU A 318 -22.21 -16.87 -14.60
N GLY A 319 -22.99 -15.79 -14.78
CA GLY A 319 -24.22 -15.56 -14.01
C GLY A 319 -24.12 -14.82 -12.67
N SER A 320 -23.96 -13.49 -12.69
CA SER A 320 -24.75 -12.54 -11.86
C SER A 320 -24.23 -11.12 -12.09
N SER A 321 -25.04 -10.29 -12.76
CA SER A 321 -24.76 -8.90 -13.13
C SER A 321 -24.60 -7.97 -11.91
N GLY A 322 -23.40 -7.44 -11.71
CA GLY A 322 -23.11 -6.33 -10.79
C GLY A 322 -23.03 -4.97 -11.51
N GLY A 323 -24.03 -4.65 -12.33
CA GLY A 323 -24.14 -3.33 -12.97
C GLY A 323 -24.89 -2.36 -12.06
N GLY A 324 -24.31 -1.17 -11.82
CA GLY A 324 -25.04 -0.07 -11.19
C GLY A 324 -26.19 0.43 -12.07
N PHE A 325 -27.16 1.13 -11.46
CA PHE A 325 -28.35 1.63 -12.14
C PHE A 325 -28.05 2.83 -13.08
N ALA A 326 -28.77 2.90 -14.19
CA ALA A 326 -28.84 4.03 -15.12
C ALA A 326 -30.27 4.61 -15.23
N VAL A 327 -30.39 5.84 -15.75
CA VAL A 327 -31.69 6.49 -15.97
C VAL A 327 -32.48 5.73 -17.04
N GLY A 328 -33.67 5.23 -16.68
CA GLY A 328 -34.54 4.46 -17.57
C GLY A 328 -34.55 2.95 -17.30
N ASP A 329 -33.75 2.47 -16.35
CA ASP A 329 -33.71 1.05 -15.99
C ASP A 329 -35.04 0.58 -15.37
N LEU A 330 -35.53 -0.55 -15.86
CA LEU A 330 -36.60 -1.29 -15.20
C LEU A 330 -36.02 -2.05 -14.01
N VAL A 331 -36.50 -1.71 -12.81
CA VAL A 331 -36.04 -2.32 -11.56
C VAL A 331 -37.19 -3.05 -10.87
N GLN A 332 -36.86 -4.13 -10.17
CA GLN A 332 -37.78 -4.82 -9.29
C GLN A 332 -37.37 -4.57 -7.84
N VAL A 333 -38.29 -4.08 -7.03
CA VAL A 333 -38.07 -3.90 -5.59
C VAL A 333 -37.94 -5.27 -4.93
N CYS A 334 -37.01 -5.39 -3.98
CA CYS A 334 -36.83 -6.63 -3.22
C CYS A 334 -38.13 -7.01 -2.49
N ALA A 335 -38.60 -8.25 -2.69
CA ALA A 335 -39.85 -8.73 -2.10
C ALA A 335 -39.78 -8.99 -0.58
N ASP A 336 -38.57 -9.03 0.00
CA ASP A 336 -38.38 -9.19 1.44
C ASP A 336 -38.49 -7.84 2.15
N GLN A 337 -39.68 -7.57 2.70
CA GLN A 337 -39.99 -6.30 3.36
C GLN A 337 -39.09 -6.01 4.57
N GLN A 338 -38.68 -7.02 5.35
CA GLN A 338 -37.79 -6.80 6.50
C GLN A 338 -36.42 -6.34 6.03
N ARG A 339 -35.94 -6.91 4.92
CA ARG A 339 -34.69 -6.53 4.29
C ARG A 339 -34.77 -5.12 3.69
N VAL A 340 -35.87 -4.77 3.02
CA VAL A 340 -36.09 -3.40 2.50
C VAL A 340 -36.14 -2.37 3.64
N LYS A 341 -36.87 -2.64 4.72
CA LYS A 341 -36.92 -1.79 5.92
C LYS A 341 -35.52 -1.53 6.51
N ALA A 342 -34.68 -2.56 6.57
CA ALA A 342 -33.31 -2.43 7.05
C ALA A 342 -32.42 -1.60 6.10
N MET A 343 -32.59 -1.75 4.78
CA MET A 343 -31.82 -1.03 3.77
C MET A 343 -32.24 0.44 3.61
N GLN A 344 -33.50 0.77 3.90
CA GLN A 344 -34.01 2.15 3.86
C GLN A 344 -33.60 3.00 5.08
N ARG A 345 -33.18 2.36 6.19
CA ARG A 345 -32.78 3.08 7.41
C ARG A 345 -31.53 3.95 7.13
N GLY A 346 -31.64 5.26 7.34
CA GLY A 346 -30.60 6.23 7.00
C GLY A 346 -30.51 6.60 5.51
N HIS A 347 -31.38 6.03 4.65
CA HIS A 347 -31.41 6.22 3.20
C HIS A 347 -32.83 6.56 2.72
N GLY A 348 -33.41 7.63 3.30
CA GLY A 348 -34.77 8.09 2.98
C GLY A 348 -35.87 7.49 3.85
N GLU A 349 -35.51 6.62 4.80
CA GLU A 349 -36.38 5.90 5.73
C GLU A 349 -37.45 5.03 5.05
N TRP A 350 -38.01 4.11 5.83
CA TRP A 350 -39.15 3.34 5.39
C TRP A 350 -40.45 4.11 5.69
N ALA A 351 -41.33 4.21 4.70
CA ALA A 351 -42.71 4.62 4.89
C ALA A 351 -43.66 3.44 4.65
N GLU A 352 -44.70 3.28 5.48
CA GLU A 352 -45.67 2.18 5.32
C GLU A 352 -46.40 2.20 3.97
N ALA A 353 -46.44 3.35 3.29
CA ALA A 353 -46.95 3.49 1.92
C ALA A 353 -46.09 2.77 0.85
N MET A 354 -44.88 2.31 1.18
CA MET A 354 -44.00 1.54 0.30
C MET A 354 -44.27 0.02 0.37
N ALA A 355 -45.21 -0.43 1.22
CA ALA A 355 -45.55 -1.84 1.42
C ALA A 355 -46.33 -2.50 0.26
N PRO A 356 -47.36 -1.85 -0.31
CA PRO A 356 -48.05 -2.35 -1.50
C PRO A 356 -47.24 -2.06 -2.76
#